data_AF-A0A7U5D2X9-F1
#
_entry.id   AF-A0A7U5D2X9-F1
#
_cell.length_a   1.000
_cell.length_b   1.000
_cell.length_c   1.000
_cell.angle_alpha   90.00
_cell.angle_beta   90.00
_cell.angle_gamma   90.00
#
_symmetry.space_group_name_H-M   'P 1'
#
loop_
_entity.id
_entity.type
_entity.pdbx_description
1 polymer ?
#
loop_
_entity_poly.entity_id
_entity_poly.type
_entity_poly.pdbx_seq_one_letter_code
_entity_poly.pdbx_strand_id
1 'polypeptide(L)'
;MLTPDNRGLAYGDGFFTTIGVIDGLILWQDYHYQRLVSHAHALQLAVDSDSLLATLQAHAQLLQQGVIKVIVTRTVQAVRGYGFVANVAASPCEIWCKATAMTINTAQHTYLPDGNSLLIQPMTSAICLTAQLACLPPPLAGLKSLNRLDSVLASGELQRLKAKSLESNIELGFDKGLDVGEGLVRDMSGSWVEGTMSNVFYQLSASQLANNAQSLENFATSENSYSNNDVNNDASYSLDGQWFTPPLTQSGVAGVMRQVIIDAFAKTETPVIMRALNDDDLPNLRGLFFCNALRGVMPVTSLTLLSGEVLSF
;
A
#
# COMPACT_ATOMS: atom_id res chain seq x y z
N MET A 1 -11.54 -10.37 27.51
CA MET A 1 -12.63 -9.56 26.91
C MET A 1 -12.08 -8.19 26.62
N LEU A 2 -12.47 -7.58 25.50
CA LEU A 2 -12.18 -6.18 25.23
C LEU A 2 -13.09 -5.30 26.10
N THR A 3 -12.54 -4.30 26.79
CA THR A 3 -13.32 -3.37 27.63
C THR A 3 -13.43 -2.00 26.95
N PRO A 4 -14.45 -1.18 27.29
CA PRO A 4 -14.55 0.20 26.81
C PRO A 4 -13.32 1.06 27.14
N ASP A 5 -12.60 0.71 28.20
CA ASP A 5 -11.38 1.42 28.63
C ASP A 5 -10.14 1.06 27.79
N ASN A 6 -10.20 0.00 26.96
CA ASN A 6 -9.11 -0.32 26.05
C ASN A 6 -8.83 0.88 25.13
N ARG A 7 -7.60 1.38 25.14
CA ARG A 7 -7.25 2.63 24.45
C ARG A 7 -7.28 2.51 22.93
N GLY A 8 -7.11 1.30 22.39
CA GLY A 8 -7.32 1.02 20.97
C GLY A 8 -8.78 1.23 20.57
N LEU A 9 -9.73 0.76 21.39
CA LEU A 9 -11.15 0.98 21.18
C LEU A 9 -11.56 2.44 21.40
N ALA A 10 -11.08 3.05 22.49
CA ALA A 10 -11.48 4.40 22.87
C ALA A 10 -10.93 5.50 21.93
N TYR A 11 -9.69 5.34 21.45
CA TYR A 11 -8.93 6.42 20.80
C TYR A 11 -8.19 6.00 19.53
N GLY A 12 -8.23 4.72 19.15
CA GLY A 12 -7.32 4.21 18.12
C GLY A 12 -5.85 4.34 18.51
N ASP A 13 -5.53 4.32 19.82
CA ASP A 13 -4.17 4.49 20.35
C ASP A 13 -3.36 3.20 20.18
N GLY A 14 -2.89 3.00 18.96
CA GLY A 14 -2.19 1.81 18.53
C GLY A 14 -1.98 1.74 17.03
N PHE A 15 -1.42 0.62 16.60
CA PHE A 15 -1.17 0.33 15.20
C PHE A 15 -1.41 -1.14 14.88
N PHE A 16 -1.39 -1.48 13.60
CA PHE A 16 -1.56 -2.86 13.17
C PHE A 16 -0.66 -3.21 11.99
N THR A 17 -0.42 -4.49 11.81
CA THR A 17 0.15 -5.04 10.58
C THR A 17 -0.60 -6.31 10.17
N THR A 18 -0.68 -6.52 8.85
CA THR A 18 -1.30 -7.70 8.24
C THR A 18 -0.21 -8.43 7.49
N ILE A 19 0.07 -9.67 7.88
CA ILE A 19 1.22 -10.46 7.46
C ILE A 19 0.71 -11.64 6.64
N GLY A 20 1.21 -11.82 5.43
CA GLY A 20 0.97 -13.03 4.64
C GLY A 20 1.89 -14.16 5.08
N VAL A 21 1.38 -15.40 5.04
CA VAL A 21 2.12 -16.63 5.35
C VAL A 21 1.96 -17.60 4.20
N ILE A 22 3.08 -18.12 3.68
CA ILE A 22 3.15 -19.15 2.63
C ILE A 22 4.17 -20.19 3.07
N ASP A 23 3.82 -21.47 2.98
CA ASP A 23 4.65 -22.62 3.37
C ASP A 23 5.24 -22.50 4.79
N GLY A 24 4.45 -21.93 5.70
CA GLY A 24 4.83 -21.69 7.09
C GLY A 24 5.79 -20.51 7.29
N LEU A 25 6.13 -19.77 6.24
CA LEU A 25 7.05 -18.64 6.26
C LEU A 25 6.30 -17.30 6.22
N ILE A 26 6.80 -16.35 7.00
CA ILE A 26 6.31 -14.96 6.97
C ILE A 26 6.82 -14.28 5.70
N LEU A 27 5.90 -13.77 4.87
CA LEU A 27 6.26 -12.94 3.74
C LEU A 27 6.83 -11.61 4.22
N TRP A 28 7.97 -11.18 3.66
CA TRP A 28 8.59 -9.87 3.92
C TRP A 28 8.88 -9.63 5.40
N GLN A 29 9.37 -10.66 6.09
CA GLN A 29 9.56 -10.68 7.54
C GLN A 29 10.32 -9.46 8.08
N ASP A 30 11.47 -9.14 7.49
CA ASP A 30 12.34 -8.08 7.99
C ASP A 30 11.66 -6.71 7.88
N TYR A 31 10.87 -6.48 6.83
CA TYR A 31 10.10 -5.25 6.65
C TYR A 31 8.91 -5.17 7.63
N HIS A 32 8.25 -6.29 7.93
CA HIS A 32 7.24 -6.32 8.99
C HIS A 32 7.85 -6.06 10.37
N TYR A 33 9.05 -6.60 10.64
CA TYR A 33 9.79 -6.31 11.86
C TYR A 33 10.16 -4.83 11.98
N GLN A 34 10.72 -4.22 10.93
CA GLN A 34 11.01 -2.78 10.88
C GLN A 34 9.76 -1.93 11.11
N ARG A 35 8.60 -2.34 10.58
CA ARG A 35 7.33 -1.69 10.86
C ARG A 35 6.96 -1.77 12.34
N LEU A 36 7.05 -2.95 12.95
CA LEU A 36 6.76 -3.13 14.39
C LEU A 36 7.61 -2.17 15.23
N VAL A 37 8.91 -2.12 14.97
CA VAL A 37 9.87 -1.26 15.69
C VAL A 37 9.56 0.23 15.49
N SER A 38 9.45 0.67 14.22
CA SER A 38 9.24 2.09 13.90
C SER A 38 7.90 2.62 14.43
N HIS A 39 6.84 1.82 14.36
CA HIS A 39 5.51 2.22 14.82
C HIS A 39 5.42 2.21 16.35
N ALA A 40 6.05 1.24 17.01
CA ALA A 40 6.18 1.22 18.47
C ALA A 40 6.94 2.47 18.95
N HIS A 41 8.05 2.82 18.30
CA HIS A 41 8.82 4.02 18.61
C HIS A 41 7.98 5.30 18.43
N ALA A 42 7.33 5.47 17.27
CA ALA A 42 6.54 6.65 16.96
C ALA A 42 5.38 6.88 17.96
N LEU A 43 4.78 5.78 18.46
CA LEU A 43 3.70 5.83 19.45
C LEU A 43 4.19 5.69 20.89
N GLN A 44 5.50 5.66 21.14
CA GLN A 44 6.10 5.47 22.46
C GLN A 44 5.53 4.23 23.19
N LEU A 45 5.49 3.09 22.50
CA LEU A 45 5.00 1.81 23.01
C LEU A 45 6.18 0.86 23.27
N ALA A 46 6.17 0.21 24.44
CA ALA A 46 7.15 -0.76 24.85
C ALA A 46 6.81 -2.13 24.25
N VAL A 47 7.21 -2.34 22.99
CA VAL A 47 7.02 -3.60 22.26
C VAL A 47 8.34 -4.36 22.23
N ASP A 48 8.37 -5.55 22.81
CA ASP A 48 9.43 -6.54 22.57
C ASP A 48 9.24 -7.13 21.18
N SER A 49 9.85 -6.48 20.18
CA SER A 49 9.67 -6.84 18.76
C SER A 49 10.33 -8.18 18.41
N ASP A 50 11.39 -8.57 19.12
CA ASP A 50 12.10 -9.83 18.90
C ASP A 50 11.26 -11.01 19.39
N SER A 51 10.75 -10.92 20.62
CA SER A 51 9.85 -11.94 21.17
C SER A 51 8.54 -12.04 20.38
N LEU A 52 8.00 -10.90 19.94
CA LEU A 52 6.83 -10.88 19.08
C LEU A 52 7.13 -11.57 17.73
N LEU A 53 8.27 -11.30 17.10
CA LEU A 53 8.62 -11.94 15.84
C LEU A 53 8.77 -13.45 15.99
N ALA A 54 9.46 -13.93 17.03
CA ALA A 54 9.58 -15.36 17.32
C ALA A 54 8.20 -16.02 17.49
N THR A 55 7.28 -15.35 18.19
CA THR A 55 5.90 -15.79 18.35
C THR A 55 5.17 -15.88 17.01
N LEU A 56 5.32 -14.87 16.14
CA LEU A 56 4.70 -14.84 14.82
C LEU A 56 5.25 -15.95 13.91
N GLN A 57 6.54 -16.25 13.98
CA GLN A 57 7.16 -17.36 13.24
C GLN A 57 6.57 -18.71 13.65
N ALA A 58 6.41 -18.96 14.95
CA ALA A 58 5.77 -20.18 15.44
C ALA A 58 4.31 -20.29 14.97
N HIS A 59 3.55 -19.18 14.99
CA HIS A 59 2.20 -19.16 14.45
C HIS A 59 2.15 -19.37 12.93
N ALA A 60 3.10 -18.82 12.18
CA ALA A 60 3.19 -19.01 10.73
C ALA A 60 3.42 -20.49 10.40
N GLN A 61 4.34 -21.16 11.10
CA GLN A 61 4.59 -22.60 10.96
C GLN A 61 3.33 -23.44 11.22
N LEU A 62 2.51 -23.08 12.20
CA LEU A 62 1.24 -23.77 12.45
C LEU A 62 0.18 -23.46 11.38
N LEU A 63 0.15 -22.22 10.90
CA LEU A 63 -0.83 -21.76 9.92
C LEU A 63 -0.63 -22.35 8.53
N GLN A 64 0.64 -22.61 8.15
CA GLN A 64 1.11 -23.04 6.83
C GLN A 64 0.79 -22.03 5.71
N GLN A 65 -0.47 -21.68 5.50
CA GLN A 65 -0.87 -20.67 4.54
C GLN A 65 -2.04 -19.83 5.07
N GLY A 66 -1.89 -18.52 4.99
CA GLY A 66 -2.94 -17.59 5.38
C GLY A 66 -2.42 -16.23 5.80
N VAL A 67 -3.18 -15.57 6.68
CA VAL A 67 -2.85 -14.23 7.14
C VAL A 67 -2.81 -14.16 8.67
N ILE A 68 -1.78 -13.51 9.20
CA ILE A 68 -1.69 -13.14 10.60
C ILE A 68 -1.90 -11.63 10.72
N LYS A 69 -2.94 -11.21 11.44
CA LYS A 69 -3.14 -9.81 11.80
C LYS A 69 -2.67 -9.58 13.22
N VAL A 70 -1.81 -8.57 13.39
CA VAL A 70 -1.30 -8.11 14.70
C VAL A 70 -1.83 -6.71 14.95
N ILE A 71 -2.40 -6.49 16.13
CA ILE A 71 -2.82 -5.18 16.63
C ILE A 71 -2.06 -4.92 17.94
N VAL A 72 -1.42 -3.76 18.03
CA VAL A 72 -0.73 -3.31 19.24
C VAL A 72 -1.40 -2.05 19.73
N THR A 73 -1.83 -2.02 20.99
CA THR A 73 -2.51 -0.87 21.61
C THR A 73 -1.81 -0.46 22.90
N ARG A 74 -1.84 0.82 23.25
CA ARG A 74 -1.39 1.24 24.59
C ARG A 74 -2.27 0.60 25.67
N THR A 75 -1.66 0.06 26.72
CA THR A 75 -2.42 -0.49 27.86
C THR A 75 -3.18 0.63 28.57
N VAL A 76 -4.30 0.28 29.22
CA VAL A 76 -5.07 1.18 30.07
C VAL A 76 -4.18 1.76 31.19
N GLN A 77 -4.34 3.05 31.47
CA GLN A 77 -3.60 3.76 32.51
C GLN A 77 -4.55 4.57 33.38
N ALA A 78 -4.14 4.91 34.60
CA ALA A 78 -4.91 5.77 35.50
C ALA A 78 -4.97 7.26 35.04
N VAL A 79 -4.28 7.61 33.95
CA VAL A 79 -4.29 8.96 33.37
C VAL A 79 -5.62 9.19 32.64
N ARG A 80 -6.27 10.32 32.93
CA ARG A 80 -7.58 10.64 32.37
C ARG A 80 -7.49 11.08 30.91
N GLY A 81 -8.45 10.64 30.11
CA GLY A 81 -8.65 11.10 28.73
C GLY A 81 -7.49 10.71 27.81
N TYR A 82 -7.09 11.62 26.93
CA TYR A 82 -6.06 11.35 25.92
C TYR A 82 -4.65 11.22 26.49
N GLY A 83 -4.41 11.77 27.68
CA GLY A 83 -3.10 11.75 28.32
C GLY A 83 -2.59 10.31 28.57
N PHE A 84 -1.28 10.16 28.56
CA PHE A 84 -0.59 8.93 28.96
C PHE A 84 0.75 9.28 29.61
N VAL A 85 1.27 8.36 30.41
CA VAL A 85 2.63 8.42 30.97
C VAL A 85 3.47 7.36 30.26
N ALA A 86 4.63 7.78 29.75
CA ALA A 86 5.68 6.86 29.32
C ALA A 86 6.54 6.53 30.55
N ASN A 87 6.71 5.24 30.87
CA ASN A 87 7.51 4.86 32.03
C ASN A 87 8.96 4.67 31.56
N VAL A 88 9.86 5.57 31.97
CA VAL A 88 11.33 5.57 31.78
C VAL A 88 11.85 5.55 30.32
N ALA A 89 11.09 5.09 29.33
CA ALA A 89 11.36 5.24 27.89
C ALA A 89 10.13 5.02 26.98
N ALA A 90 9.12 4.25 27.41
CA ALA A 90 7.91 3.95 26.62
C ALA A 90 6.73 3.52 27.51
N SER A 91 5.51 3.52 26.97
CA SER A 91 4.31 3.02 27.66
C SER A 91 4.10 1.52 27.41
N PRO A 92 3.63 0.75 28.42
CA PRO A 92 3.19 -0.63 28.20
C PRO A 92 2.14 -0.76 27.09
N CYS A 93 2.12 -1.90 26.42
CA CYS A 93 1.17 -2.21 25.36
C CYS A 93 0.49 -3.58 25.54
N GLU A 94 -0.67 -3.71 24.91
CA GLU A 94 -1.37 -4.97 24.70
C GLU A 94 -1.22 -5.38 23.23
N ILE A 95 -0.95 -6.67 22.98
CA ILE A 95 -0.74 -7.22 21.64
C ILE A 95 -1.80 -8.28 21.38
N TRP A 96 -2.49 -8.15 20.25
CA TRP A 96 -3.56 -9.04 19.83
C TRP A 96 -3.21 -9.64 18.48
N CYS A 97 -3.21 -10.97 18.40
CA CYS A 97 -2.89 -11.70 17.17
C CYS A 97 -4.08 -12.55 16.73
N LYS A 98 -4.42 -12.49 15.45
CA LYS A 98 -5.39 -13.39 14.81
C LYS A 98 -4.76 -14.02 13.58
N ALA A 99 -4.56 -15.33 13.62
CA ALA A 99 -4.23 -16.15 12.46
C ALA A 99 -5.53 -16.59 11.78
N THR A 100 -5.60 -16.45 10.45
CA THR A 100 -6.74 -16.88 9.64
C THR A 100 -6.19 -17.71 8.48
N ALA A 101 -6.53 -19.00 8.46
CA ALA A 101 -6.18 -19.87 7.35
C ALA A 101 -6.92 -19.40 6.09
N MET A 102 -6.18 -19.20 5.01
CA MET A 102 -6.73 -18.85 3.71
C MET A 102 -5.72 -19.16 2.62
N THR A 103 -6.22 -19.51 1.43
CA THR A 103 -5.36 -19.67 0.27
C THR A 103 -4.92 -18.31 -0.24
N ILE A 104 -3.61 -18.13 -0.36
CA ILE A 104 -3.04 -16.97 -1.05
C ILE A 104 -2.74 -17.42 -2.47
N ASN A 105 -3.22 -16.67 -3.46
CA ASN A 105 -2.94 -17.01 -4.85
C ASN A 105 -1.46 -16.71 -5.18
N THR A 106 -0.71 -17.77 -5.44
CA THR A 106 0.71 -17.77 -5.83
C THR A 106 0.91 -18.25 -7.27
N ALA A 107 -0.11 -18.15 -8.12
CA ALA A 107 -0.02 -18.65 -9.49
C ALA A 107 0.87 -17.77 -10.37
N GLN A 108 0.92 -16.47 -10.09
CA GLN A 108 1.65 -15.51 -10.90
C GLN A 108 2.71 -14.80 -10.05
N HIS A 109 3.92 -14.78 -10.60
CA HIS A 109 5.08 -14.15 -10.00
C HIS A 109 5.81 -13.31 -11.03
N THR A 110 6.46 -12.25 -10.56
CA THR A 110 7.45 -11.48 -11.28
C THR A 110 8.73 -11.40 -10.45
N TYR A 111 9.80 -10.83 -11.00
CA TYR A 111 11.07 -10.69 -10.31
C TYR A 111 11.42 -9.21 -10.15
N LEU A 112 11.88 -8.88 -8.96
CA LEU A 112 12.48 -7.59 -8.69
C LEU A 112 13.94 -7.56 -9.19
N PRO A 113 14.55 -6.38 -9.40
CA PRO A 113 15.93 -6.27 -9.87
C PRO A 113 16.98 -6.91 -8.96
N ASP A 114 16.66 -7.10 -7.68
CA ASP A 114 17.51 -7.80 -6.71
C ASP A 114 17.39 -9.33 -6.79
N GLY A 115 16.56 -9.85 -7.71
CA GLY A 115 16.31 -11.27 -7.93
C GLY A 115 15.21 -11.88 -7.05
N ASN A 116 14.62 -11.11 -6.14
CA ASN A 116 13.54 -11.62 -5.29
C ASN A 116 12.25 -11.83 -6.10
N SER A 117 11.63 -12.99 -5.92
CA SER A 117 10.31 -13.30 -6.50
C SER A 117 9.22 -12.54 -5.75
N LEU A 118 8.31 -11.95 -6.51
CA LEU A 118 7.21 -11.13 -6.02
C LEU A 118 5.89 -11.61 -6.61
N LEU A 119 4.84 -11.68 -5.79
CA LEU A 119 3.48 -11.96 -6.28
C LEU A 119 3.00 -10.84 -7.21
N ILE A 120 2.37 -11.22 -8.32
CA ILE A 120 1.68 -10.28 -9.20
C ILE A 120 0.25 -10.77 -9.42
N GLN A 121 -0.69 -9.83 -9.45
CA GLN A 121 -2.11 -10.11 -9.67
C GLN A 121 -2.47 -9.87 -11.14
N PRO A 122 -3.57 -10.46 -11.63
CA PRO A 122 -4.14 -10.08 -12.91
C PRO A 122 -4.39 -8.57 -12.98
N MET A 123 -4.22 -8.02 -14.19
CA MET A 123 -4.42 -6.59 -14.39
C MET A 123 -5.88 -6.20 -14.17
N THR A 124 -6.10 -5.00 -13.65
CA THR A 124 -7.42 -4.50 -13.23
C THR A 124 -7.60 -3.04 -13.60
N SER A 125 -8.83 -2.51 -13.57
CA SER A 125 -9.06 -1.07 -13.68
C SER A 125 -8.97 -0.39 -12.32
N ALA A 126 -8.74 0.91 -12.30
CA ALA A 126 -8.80 1.74 -11.10
C ALA A 126 -9.68 2.97 -11.32
N ILE A 127 -10.08 3.63 -10.23
CA ILE A 127 -10.92 4.84 -10.29
C ILE A 127 -10.43 5.89 -9.28
N CYS A 128 -10.40 7.16 -9.64
CA CYS A 128 -10.17 8.23 -8.69
C CYS A 128 -11.36 8.36 -7.73
N LEU A 129 -11.09 8.49 -6.44
CA LEU A 129 -12.10 8.67 -5.41
C LEU A 129 -12.20 10.13 -4.97
N THR A 130 -13.41 10.51 -4.53
CA THR A 130 -13.67 11.84 -3.97
C THR A 130 -13.32 11.94 -2.49
N ALA A 131 -13.37 10.82 -1.75
CA ALA A 131 -12.89 10.71 -0.39
C ALA A 131 -11.42 11.09 -0.29
N GLN A 132 -11.03 11.60 0.87
CA GLN A 132 -9.68 12.10 1.12
C GLN A 132 -9.08 11.47 2.36
N LEU A 133 -7.76 11.30 2.34
CA LEU A 133 -6.97 10.90 3.49
C LEU A 133 -6.66 12.12 4.38
N ALA A 134 -6.70 11.90 5.69
CA ALA A 134 -6.30 12.93 6.63
C ALA A 134 -4.81 13.24 6.51
N CYS A 135 -4.47 14.53 6.58
CA CYS A 135 -3.08 14.95 6.79
C CYS A 135 -2.73 14.86 8.28
N LEU A 136 -1.61 14.23 8.58
CA LEU A 136 -1.11 13.91 9.91
C LEU A 136 0.24 14.59 10.14
N PRO A 137 0.58 14.92 11.39
CA PRO A 137 1.90 15.44 11.71
C PRO A 137 2.99 14.40 11.39
N PRO A 138 4.25 14.83 11.16
CA PRO A 138 5.32 13.93 10.72
C PRO A 138 5.52 12.65 11.55
N PRO A 139 5.35 12.62 12.90
CA PRO A 139 5.47 11.38 13.67
C PRO A 139 4.40 10.32 13.35
N LEU A 140 3.26 10.72 12.77
CA LEU A 140 2.11 9.85 12.50
C LEU A 140 1.91 9.57 11.00
N ALA A 141 2.42 10.43 10.13
CA ALA A 141 2.39 10.22 8.69
C ALA A 141 3.10 8.90 8.32
N GLY A 142 2.51 8.13 7.41
CA GLY A 142 3.03 6.82 7.01
C GLY A 142 2.81 5.69 8.04
N LEU A 143 2.40 5.97 9.29
CA LEU A 143 2.10 4.90 10.23
C LEU A 143 0.86 4.13 9.79
N LYS A 144 0.86 2.81 9.97
CA LYS A 144 -0.31 1.93 9.90
C LYS A 144 -1.11 1.93 11.22
N SER A 145 -1.42 3.13 11.72
CA SER A 145 -2.21 3.37 12.94
C SER A 145 -3.65 2.80 12.87
N LEU A 146 -4.32 2.71 14.01
CA LEU A 146 -5.73 2.29 14.11
C LEU A 146 -6.74 3.39 13.74
N ASN A 147 -6.29 4.64 13.62
CA ASN A 147 -7.12 5.76 13.18
C ASN A 147 -7.31 5.72 11.66
N ARG A 148 -8.33 4.97 11.20
CA ARG A 148 -8.55 4.60 9.79
C ARG A 148 -9.91 5.02 9.21
N LEU A 149 -10.59 5.97 9.84
CA LEU A 149 -11.93 6.37 9.39
C LEU A 149 -11.92 6.93 7.96
N ASP A 150 -10.88 7.66 7.58
CA ASP A 150 -10.67 8.14 6.21
C ASP A 150 -10.53 6.99 5.20
N SER A 151 -9.71 5.97 5.49
CA SER A 151 -9.59 4.76 4.67
C SER A 151 -10.91 3.99 4.60
N VAL A 152 -11.69 3.96 5.68
CA VAL A 152 -13.03 3.35 5.72
C VAL A 152 -13.99 4.09 4.79
N LEU A 153 -13.98 5.44 4.80
CA LEU A 153 -14.83 6.24 3.91
C LEU A 153 -14.45 6.06 2.43
N ALA A 154 -13.15 6.07 2.13
CA ALA A 154 -12.64 5.83 0.78
C ALA A 154 -12.98 4.42 0.27
N SER A 155 -12.76 3.39 1.09
CA SER A 155 -13.14 2.02 0.73
C SER A 155 -14.66 1.88 0.55
N GLY A 156 -15.46 2.53 1.41
CA GLY A 156 -16.92 2.56 1.28
C GLY A 156 -17.39 3.25 -0.01
N GLU A 157 -16.71 4.31 -0.44
CA GLU A 157 -16.97 4.95 -1.74
C GLU A 157 -16.68 4.01 -2.90
N LEU A 158 -15.50 3.39 -2.91
CA LEU A 158 -15.12 2.42 -3.94
C LEU A 158 -16.14 1.27 -4.04
N GLN A 159 -16.61 0.73 -2.91
CA GLN A 159 -17.64 -0.31 -2.89
C GLN A 159 -18.96 0.14 -3.53
N ARG A 160 -19.40 1.39 -3.25
CA ARG A 160 -20.60 1.95 -3.88
C ARG A 160 -20.44 2.13 -5.39
N LEU A 161 -19.26 2.54 -5.85
CA LEU A 161 -18.97 2.69 -7.28
C LEU A 161 -18.96 1.33 -8.00
N LYS A 162 -18.35 0.30 -7.40
CA LYS A 162 -18.38 -1.07 -7.91
C LYS A 162 -19.81 -1.60 -8.04
N ALA A 163 -20.64 -1.40 -7.01
CA ALA A 163 -22.04 -1.82 -7.02
C ALA A 163 -22.84 -1.16 -8.16
N LYS A 164 -22.70 0.15 -8.34
CA LYS A 164 -23.35 0.89 -9.43
C LYS A 164 -22.91 0.42 -10.82
N SER A 165 -21.62 0.16 -11.01
CA SER A 165 -21.12 -0.35 -12.29
C SER A 165 -21.71 -1.72 -12.61
N LEU A 166 -21.86 -2.59 -11.61
CA LEU A 166 -22.48 -3.90 -11.80
C LEU A 166 -23.95 -3.78 -12.22
N GLU A 167 -24.72 -2.90 -11.57
CA GLU A 167 -26.13 -2.63 -11.92
C GLU A 167 -26.28 -2.15 -13.37
N SER A 168 -25.47 -1.16 -13.81
CA SER A 168 -25.53 -0.65 -15.19
C SER A 168 -25.13 -1.69 -16.25
N ASN A 169 -24.20 -2.60 -15.92
CA ASN A 169 -23.78 -3.65 -16.85
C ASN A 169 -24.83 -4.76 -17.01
N ILE A 170 -25.57 -5.06 -15.94
CA ILE A 170 -26.72 -5.98 -15.98
C ILE A 170 -27.82 -5.40 -16.89
N GLU A 171 -28.11 -4.09 -16.80
CA GLU A 171 -29.11 -3.43 -17.63
C GLU A 171 -28.74 -3.40 -19.12
N LEU A 172 -27.46 -3.32 -19.45
CA LEU A 172 -26.95 -3.24 -20.82
C LEU A 172 -26.59 -4.62 -21.44
N GLY A 173 -26.75 -5.72 -20.70
CA GLY A 173 -26.49 -7.08 -21.19
C GLY A 173 -25.00 -7.39 -21.46
N PHE A 174 -24.08 -6.61 -20.90
CA PHE A 174 -22.64 -6.86 -21.01
C PHE A 174 -22.14 -7.70 -19.83
N ASP A 175 -21.64 -8.90 -20.10
CA ASP A 175 -21.16 -9.88 -19.11
C ASP A 175 -19.74 -9.60 -18.56
N LYS A 176 -19.18 -8.41 -18.85
CA LYS A 176 -17.86 -8.00 -18.35
C LYS A 176 -17.96 -6.61 -17.75
N GLY A 177 -18.32 -6.56 -16.48
CA GLY A 177 -18.12 -5.33 -15.72
C GLY A 177 -16.65 -4.93 -15.73
N LEU A 178 -16.37 -3.63 -15.74
CA LEU A 178 -15.03 -3.16 -15.38
C LEU A 178 -14.72 -3.73 -14.00
N ASP A 179 -13.82 -4.71 -13.91
CA ASP A 179 -13.30 -5.18 -12.64
C ASP A 179 -12.40 -4.07 -12.10
N VAL A 180 -13.02 -3.09 -11.45
CA VAL A 180 -12.31 -2.03 -10.75
C VAL A 180 -11.68 -2.68 -9.53
N GLY A 181 -10.35 -2.76 -9.49
CA GLY A 181 -9.60 -3.40 -8.42
C GLY A 181 -9.39 -2.47 -7.24
N GLU A 182 -9.05 -1.21 -7.52
CA GLU A 182 -8.69 -0.18 -6.54
C GLU A 182 -9.30 1.19 -6.86
N GLY A 183 -9.32 2.06 -5.86
CA GLY A 183 -9.59 3.47 -5.99
C GLY A 183 -8.37 4.31 -5.59
N LEU A 184 -7.90 5.18 -6.48
CA LEU A 184 -6.83 6.14 -6.20
C LEU A 184 -7.37 7.26 -5.29
N VAL A 185 -6.66 7.55 -4.21
CA VAL A 185 -7.11 8.46 -3.14
C VAL A 185 -6.09 9.57 -2.96
N ARG A 186 -6.59 10.80 -2.85
CA ARG A 186 -5.78 11.98 -2.50
C ARG A 186 -5.87 12.29 -1.02
N ASP A 187 -4.91 13.04 -0.50
CA ASP A 187 -5.03 13.61 0.84
C ASP A 187 -5.74 14.96 0.83
N MET A 188 -5.97 15.51 2.02
CA MET A 188 -6.58 16.83 2.21
C MET A 188 -5.77 18.00 1.62
N SER A 189 -4.51 17.81 1.24
CA SER A 189 -3.72 18.83 0.53
C SER A 189 -3.95 18.81 -0.98
N GLY A 190 -4.58 17.75 -1.51
CA GLY A 190 -4.93 17.61 -2.92
C GLY A 190 -4.02 16.68 -3.72
N SER A 191 -2.90 16.21 -3.18
CA SER A 191 -2.02 15.26 -3.86
C SER A 191 -2.58 13.83 -3.80
N TRP A 192 -2.46 13.07 -4.88
CA TRP A 192 -2.76 11.64 -4.95
C TRP A 192 -1.67 10.83 -4.22
N VAL A 193 -2.08 9.96 -3.29
CA VAL A 193 -1.15 9.37 -2.30
C VAL A 193 -1.08 7.85 -2.38
N GLU A 194 -2.24 7.19 -2.36
CA GLU A 194 -2.34 5.74 -2.29
C GLU A 194 -3.71 5.25 -2.77
N GLY A 195 -3.91 3.94 -2.80
CA GLY A 195 -5.21 3.32 -2.96
C GLY A 195 -5.96 3.14 -1.63
N THR A 196 -7.17 2.61 -1.67
CA THR A 196 -7.96 2.31 -0.47
C THR A 196 -7.30 1.33 0.51
N MET A 197 -6.42 0.46 0.03
CA MET A 197 -5.71 -0.54 0.85
C MET A 197 -4.27 -0.83 0.42
N SER A 198 -3.73 -0.06 -0.52
CA SER A 198 -2.47 -0.35 -1.23
C SER A 198 -1.71 0.93 -1.54
N ASN A 199 -0.37 0.90 -1.59
CA ASN A 199 0.37 2.05 -2.11
C ASN A 199 0.37 2.07 -3.62
N VAL A 200 0.58 3.25 -4.21
CA VAL A 200 0.59 3.45 -5.66
C VAL A 200 1.99 3.76 -6.18
N PHE A 201 2.29 3.22 -7.35
CA PHE A 201 3.44 3.56 -8.17
C PHE A 201 2.96 3.92 -9.57
N TYR A 202 3.65 4.85 -10.21
CA TYR A 202 3.24 5.37 -11.49
C TYR A 202 4.42 5.75 -12.39
N GLN A 203 4.18 5.77 -13.69
CA GLN A 203 5.13 6.25 -14.70
C GLN A 203 4.52 7.43 -15.46
N LEU A 204 5.38 8.33 -15.91
CA LEU A 204 5.02 9.45 -16.76
C LEU A 204 5.64 9.32 -18.16
N SER A 205 5.04 10.04 -19.12
CA SER A 205 5.65 10.28 -20.43
C SER A 205 6.97 11.07 -20.33
N ALA A 206 7.90 10.78 -21.25
CA ALA A 206 9.25 11.33 -21.25
C ALA A 206 9.33 12.88 -21.33
N SER A 207 8.30 13.54 -21.88
CA SER A 207 8.27 15.00 -22.01
C SER A 207 8.23 15.74 -20.66
N GLN A 208 7.77 15.10 -19.58
CA GLN A 208 7.79 15.69 -18.23
C GLN A 208 9.04 15.37 -17.41
N LEU A 209 9.80 14.32 -17.77
CA LEU A 209 11.09 14.04 -17.14
C LEU A 209 12.08 15.20 -17.41
N ALA A 210 12.02 15.80 -18.60
CA ALA A 210 12.87 16.92 -19.00
C ALA A 210 12.49 18.27 -18.34
N ASN A 211 11.21 18.50 -18.04
CA ASN A 211 10.75 19.78 -17.48
C ASN A 211 10.99 19.93 -15.97
N ASN A 212 11.16 18.82 -15.25
CA ASN A 212 11.51 18.82 -13.81
C ASN A 212 13.02 18.62 -13.56
N ALA A 213 13.84 18.53 -14.61
CA ALA A 213 15.28 18.31 -14.52
C ALA A 213 16.09 19.58 -14.14
N GLN A 214 15.56 20.46 -13.28
CA GLN A 214 16.35 21.53 -12.65
C GLN A 214 17.09 21.09 -11.37
N SER A 215 17.13 19.79 -11.05
CA SER A 215 17.98 19.31 -9.95
C SER A 215 18.62 17.93 -10.12
N LEU A 216 18.71 17.37 -11.34
CA LEU A 216 19.45 16.13 -11.60
C LEU A 216 20.02 16.13 -13.03
N GLU A 217 21.22 16.68 -13.20
CA GLU A 217 22.01 16.50 -14.42
C GLU A 217 22.66 15.10 -14.42
N ASN A 218 22.10 14.19 -15.22
CA ASN A 218 22.80 13.20 -16.07
C ASN A 218 21.84 12.08 -16.46
N PHE A 219 21.00 12.31 -17.48
CA PHE A 219 20.38 11.23 -18.25
C PHE A 219 20.48 11.57 -19.73
N ALA A 220 21.57 11.11 -20.35
CA ALA A 220 21.71 11.07 -21.79
C ALA A 220 21.25 9.70 -22.31
N THR A 221 20.15 9.73 -23.06
CA THR A 221 19.84 8.92 -24.24
C THR A 221 20.22 7.43 -24.25
N SER A 222 19.22 6.58 -24.01
CA SER A 222 19.08 5.32 -24.76
C SER A 222 17.65 5.22 -25.29
N GLU A 223 17.48 5.55 -26.57
CA GLU A 223 16.26 5.23 -27.31
C GLU A 223 16.15 3.70 -27.41
N ASN A 224 15.26 3.09 -26.63
CA ASN A 224 14.81 1.74 -26.92
C ASN A 224 13.54 1.84 -27.77
N SER A 225 13.70 1.44 -29.03
CA SER A 225 12.65 1.26 -30.01
C SER A 225 11.59 0.28 -29.50
N TYR A 226 10.37 0.75 -29.29
CA TYR A 226 9.20 -0.10 -29.13
C TYR A 226 8.91 -0.80 -30.47
N SER A 227 9.28 -2.08 -30.59
CA SER A 227 8.77 -2.94 -31.65
C SER A 227 7.38 -3.44 -31.24
N ASN A 228 6.35 -2.79 -31.77
CA ASN A 228 5.01 -3.38 -31.86
C ASN A 228 5.10 -4.56 -32.83
N ASN A 229 5.08 -5.79 -32.31
CA ASN A 229 4.53 -7.00 -32.95
C ASN A 229 4.84 -8.19 -32.05
N ASP A 230 3.91 -8.55 -31.17
CA ASP A 230 3.65 -9.96 -30.85
C ASP A 230 2.30 -10.09 -30.16
N VAL A 231 1.30 -10.51 -30.96
CA VAL A 231 0.01 -10.98 -30.46
C VAL A 231 0.22 -12.42 -30.00
N ASN A 232 0.78 -12.58 -28.79
CA ASN A 232 0.76 -13.84 -28.05
C ASN A 232 0.33 -13.55 -26.61
N ASN A 233 -0.61 -14.36 -26.13
CA ASN A 233 -1.53 -14.08 -25.05
C ASN A 233 -0.93 -14.30 -23.64
N ASP A 234 0.28 -13.79 -23.39
CA ASP A 234 0.98 -13.88 -22.09
C ASP A 234 1.84 -12.63 -21.83
N ALA A 235 1.23 -11.44 -21.94
CA ALA A 235 1.90 -10.17 -21.67
C ALA A 235 2.15 -10.04 -20.15
N SER A 236 3.31 -10.49 -19.70
CA SER A 236 3.80 -10.21 -18.34
C SER A 236 3.95 -8.69 -18.19
N TYR A 237 3.23 -8.10 -17.24
CA TYR A 237 3.37 -6.68 -16.91
C TYR A 237 4.83 -6.37 -16.55
N SER A 238 5.46 -5.47 -17.32
CA SER A 238 6.86 -5.09 -17.11
C SER A 238 6.97 -4.01 -16.02
N LEU A 239 7.99 -4.15 -15.17
CA LEU A 239 8.40 -3.13 -14.20
C LEU A 239 9.59 -2.30 -14.71
N ASP A 240 9.89 -2.33 -16.00
CA ASP A 240 10.98 -1.55 -16.60
C ASP A 240 10.67 -0.05 -16.64
N GLY A 241 11.72 0.78 -16.66
CA GLY A 241 11.61 2.23 -16.76
C GLY A 241 11.58 2.97 -15.42
N GLN A 242 11.36 4.28 -15.49
CA GLN A 242 11.41 5.16 -14.31
C GLN A 242 10.08 5.16 -13.57
N TRP A 243 10.04 4.52 -12.40
CA TRP A 243 8.89 4.54 -11.51
C TRP A 243 8.95 5.68 -10.50
N PHE A 244 7.77 6.22 -10.21
CA PHE A 244 7.53 7.19 -9.16
C PHE A 244 6.57 6.64 -8.12
N THR A 245 6.67 7.12 -6.90
CA THR A 245 5.66 6.88 -5.85
C THR A 245 5.50 8.13 -4.99
N PRO A 246 4.28 8.47 -4.53
CA PRO A 246 4.09 9.61 -3.66
C PRO A 246 4.94 9.55 -2.38
N PRO A 247 5.50 10.69 -1.91
CA PRO A 247 6.07 10.78 -0.58
C PRO A 247 4.96 10.67 0.48
N LEU A 248 5.25 10.00 1.60
CA LEU A 248 4.30 9.77 2.69
C LEU A 248 4.62 10.63 3.91
N THR A 249 5.00 11.89 3.67
CA THR A 249 5.49 12.83 4.69
C THR A 249 4.37 13.42 5.55
N GLN A 250 3.13 13.35 5.08
CA GLN A 250 1.98 13.97 5.75
C GLN A 250 0.71 13.11 5.72
N SER A 251 0.65 11.99 4.99
CA SER A 251 -0.56 11.19 4.84
C SER A 251 -0.21 9.77 4.36
N GLY A 252 -1.22 8.89 4.28
CA GLY A 252 -1.08 7.52 3.80
C GLY A 252 -0.34 6.57 4.74
N VAL A 253 0.01 5.38 4.24
CA VAL A 253 0.70 4.31 4.96
C VAL A 253 1.98 3.91 4.25
N ALA A 254 3.11 3.91 4.95
CA ALA A 254 4.36 3.36 4.45
C ALA A 254 4.26 1.84 4.38
N GLY A 255 3.81 1.31 3.23
CA GLY A 255 3.62 -0.10 2.96
C GLY A 255 4.92 -0.90 3.04
N VAL A 256 4.83 -2.12 3.58
CA VAL A 256 5.93 -3.10 3.54
C VAL A 256 6.32 -3.39 2.09
N MET A 257 5.33 -3.71 1.24
CA MET A 257 5.59 -3.96 -0.18
C MET A 257 6.15 -2.73 -0.92
N ARG A 258 5.68 -1.53 -0.56
CA ARG A 258 6.24 -0.28 -1.11
C ARG A 258 7.73 -0.18 -0.81
N GLN A 259 8.15 -0.44 0.43
CA GLN A 259 9.56 -0.38 0.80
C GLN A 259 10.38 -1.50 0.14
N VAL A 260 9.86 -2.72 0.06
CA VAL A 260 10.48 -3.83 -0.68
C VAL A 260 10.80 -3.43 -2.12
N ILE A 261 9.84 -2.84 -2.83
CA ILE A 261 10.03 -2.39 -4.22
C ILE A 261 11.06 -1.25 -4.30
N ILE A 262 10.99 -0.26 -3.41
CA ILE A 262 11.96 0.85 -3.38
C ILE A 262 13.39 0.33 -3.19
N ASP A 263 13.59 -0.56 -2.21
CA ASP A 263 14.91 -1.07 -1.86
C ASP A 263 15.49 -1.95 -2.97
N ALA A 264 14.65 -2.75 -3.63
CA ALA A 264 15.08 -3.57 -4.76
C ALA A 264 15.53 -2.74 -5.97
N PHE A 265 14.93 -1.57 -6.19
CA PHE A 265 15.33 -0.65 -7.26
C PHE A 265 16.45 0.32 -6.86
N ALA A 266 16.81 0.41 -5.57
CA ALA A 266 17.70 1.47 -5.08
C ALA A 266 19.10 1.50 -5.73
N LYS A 267 19.57 0.37 -6.27
CA LYS A 267 20.90 0.23 -6.89
C LYS A 267 20.84 0.05 -8.42
N THR A 268 19.66 0.17 -9.02
CA THR A 268 19.51 0.10 -10.48
C THR A 268 19.81 1.47 -11.11
N GLU A 269 19.91 1.50 -12.44
CA GLU A 269 20.02 2.75 -13.20
C GLU A 269 18.71 3.59 -13.15
N THR A 270 17.60 2.97 -12.75
CA THR A 270 16.27 3.58 -12.66
C THR A 270 15.68 3.40 -11.25
N PRO A 271 16.28 4.01 -10.21
CA PRO A 271 15.76 3.89 -8.85
C PRO A 271 14.36 4.50 -8.76
N VAL A 272 13.52 3.99 -7.87
CA VAL A 272 12.20 4.59 -7.61
C VAL A 272 12.37 6.01 -7.08
N ILE A 273 11.73 7.00 -7.73
CA ILE A 273 11.78 8.40 -7.30
C ILE A 273 10.55 8.74 -6.49
N MET A 274 10.74 9.30 -5.29
CA MET A 274 9.64 9.88 -4.53
C MET A 274 9.21 11.21 -5.16
N ARG A 275 7.99 11.28 -5.69
CA ARG A 275 7.44 12.49 -6.30
C ARG A 275 5.94 12.55 -6.05
N ALA A 276 5.42 13.73 -5.73
CA ALA A 276 3.98 13.93 -5.63
C ALA A 276 3.30 13.66 -6.98
N LEU A 277 2.14 13.02 -6.93
CA LEU A 277 1.23 12.84 -8.06
C LEU A 277 0.08 13.83 -7.89
N ASN A 278 -0.06 14.78 -8.82
CA ASN A 278 -1.08 15.83 -8.78
C ASN A 278 -2.00 15.73 -10.02
N ASP A 279 -3.05 16.55 -10.05
CA ASP A 279 -4.04 16.51 -11.15
C ASP A 279 -3.40 16.76 -12.53
N ASP A 280 -2.40 17.65 -12.61
CA ASP A 280 -1.67 17.96 -13.86
C ASP A 280 -0.82 16.79 -14.39
N ASP A 281 -0.49 15.82 -13.53
CA ASP A 281 0.24 14.61 -13.92
C ASP A 281 -0.68 13.57 -14.56
N LEU A 282 -1.98 13.54 -14.21
CA LEU A 282 -2.90 12.46 -14.58
C LEU A 282 -2.96 12.22 -16.10
N PRO A 283 -3.12 13.25 -16.96
CA PRO A 283 -3.16 13.05 -18.42
C PRO A 283 -1.86 12.47 -19.01
N ASN A 284 -0.77 12.50 -18.24
CA ASN A 284 0.56 12.08 -18.67
C ASN A 284 0.96 10.69 -18.13
N LEU A 285 0.08 10.03 -17.39
CA LEU A 285 0.31 8.68 -16.87
C LEU A 285 0.51 7.69 -18.02
N ARG A 286 1.54 6.84 -17.90
CA ARG A 286 1.85 5.76 -18.86
C ARG A 286 1.77 4.37 -18.26
N GLY A 287 1.81 4.29 -16.93
CA GLY A 287 1.71 3.06 -16.19
C GLY A 287 1.32 3.38 -14.76
N LEU A 288 0.55 2.48 -14.17
CA LEU A 288 0.09 2.58 -12.81
C LEU A 288 0.00 1.17 -12.23
N PHE A 289 0.46 0.98 -11.00
CA PHE A 289 0.15 -0.22 -10.25
C PHE A 289 -0.05 0.11 -8.78
N PHE A 290 -0.83 -0.74 -8.11
CA PHE A 290 -0.97 -0.74 -6.67
C PHE A 290 -0.17 -1.87 -6.05
N CYS A 291 0.23 -1.73 -4.79
CA CYS A 291 0.95 -2.80 -4.10
C CYS A 291 0.61 -2.91 -2.62
N ASN A 292 0.61 -4.14 -2.10
CA ASN A 292 0.55 -4.41 -0.67
C ASN A 292 1.24 -5.75 -0.31
N ALA A 293 1.49 -5.97 0.97
CA ALA A 293 2.29 -7.10 1.45
C ALA A 293 1.66 -8.48 1.17
N LEU A 294 0.35 -8.54 0.92
CA LEU A 294 -0.37 -9.80 0.71
C LEU A 294 -0.50 -10.13 -0.78
N ARG A 295 -0.86 -9.13 -1.60
CA ARG A 295 -1.17 -9.30 -3.03
C ARG A 295 0.05 -9.07 -3.93
N GLY A 296 1.12 -8.47 -3.40
CA GLY A 296 2.25 -8.03 -4.19
C GLY A 296 1.87 -6.87 -5.10
N VAL A 297 2.18 -6.97 -6.40
CA VAL A 297 1.87 -5.96 -7.42
C VAL A 297 0.52 -6.22 -8.06
N MET A 298 -0.28 -5.17 -8.23
CA MET A 298 -1.58 -5.16 -8.88
C MET A 298 -1.52 -4.17 -10.04
N PRO A 299 -1.17 -4.63 -11.25
CA PRO A 299 -1.11 -3.80 -12.45
C PRO A 299 -2.46 -3.16 -12.77
N VAL A 300 -2.43 -1.91 -13.23
CA VAL A 300 -3.63 -1.19 -13.67
C VAL A 300 -3.60 -1.01 -15.18
N THR A 301 -4.69 -1.38 -15.86
CA THR A 301 -4.87 -1.17 -17.31
C THR A 301 -5.53 0.16 -17.64
N SER A 302 -6.30 0.71 -16.71
CA SER A 302 -7.03 1.96 -16.91
C SER A 302 -7.35 2.65 -15.60
N LEU A 303 -7.40 3.98 -15.63
CA LEU A 303 -7.78 4.83 -14.52
C LEU A 303 -8.94 5.74 -14.92
N THR A 304 -10.09 5.58 -14.28
CA THR A 304 -11.23 6.49 -14.45
C THR A 304 -11.06 7.71 -13.55
N LEU A 305 -11.01 8.91 -14.14
CA LEU A 305 -10.86 10.18 -13.44
C LEU A 305 -12.17 10.65 -12.80
N LEU A 306 -12.08 11.65 -11.91
CA LEU A 306 -13.27 12.28 -11.31
C LEU A 306 -14.19 12.94 -12.34
N SER A 307 -13.65 13.36 -13.50
CA SER A 307 -14.41 13.88 -14.64
C SER A 307 -15.22 12.80 -15.38
N GLY A 308 -14.94 11.51 -15.12
CA GLY A 308 -15.44 10.38 -15.89
C GLY A 308 -14.59 10.00 -17.10
N GLU A 309 -13.55 10.78 -17.41
CA GLU A 309 -12.56 10.42 -18.42
C GLU A 309 -11.81 9.13 -18.03
N VAL A 310 -11.53 8.26 -18.99
CA VAL A 310 -10.80 7.01 -18.76
C VAL A 310 -9.43 7.08 -19.43
N LEU A 311 -8.38 7.03 -18.63
CA LEU A 311 -7.01 6.88 -19.09
C LEU A 311 -6.71 5.40 -19.25
N SER A 312 -6.05 4.99 -20.33
CA SER A 312 -5.66 3.60 -20.59
C SER A 312 -4.14 3.49 -20.74
N PHE A 313 -3.57 2.37 -20.30
CA PHE A 313 -2.13 2.08 -20.28
C PHE A 313 -1.79 0.88 -21.18
#